data_AF-A0A7V5GTC4-F1
#
_entry.id   AF-A0A7V5GTC4-F1
#
_cell.length_a   1.000
_cell.length_b   1.000
_cell.length_c   1.000
_cell.angle_alpha   90.00
_cell.angle_beta   90.00
_cell.angle_gamma   90.00
#
_symmetry.space_group_name_H-M   'P 1'
#
loop_
_entity.id
_entity.type
_entity.pdbx_description
1 polymer ?
#
loop_
_entity_poly.entity_id
_entity_poly.type
_entity_poly.pdbx_seq_one_letter_code
_entity_poly.pdbx_strand_id
1 'polypeptide(L)'
;CLGMQCAVVEFARNVLGLNRSNSSEFAPRTKHPVIDLLPEQKKLRKKGGTMRLGAQPCHIQPGSLAYKIYGKELISERHRHRYEFNNKYRKSFENAGMVFGGLSPDHKLVEMVEIPDHPWFIGCQFHPELKSRYTKPHPLFRAFVHASLVHSDGMTRGSADEV
;
A
#
# COMPACT_ATOMS: atom_id res chain seq x y z
N CYS A 1 -3.43 -4.82 4.00
CA CYS A 1 -2.92 -4.59 5.37
C CYS A 1 -1.47 -5.09 5.56
N LEU A 2 -1.23 -6.20 6.28
CA LEU A 2 0.14 -6.62 6.68
C LEU A 2 1.09 -6.89 5.50
N GLY A 3 0.59 -7.42 4.38
CA GLY A 3 1.41 -7.64 3.18
C GLY A 3 2.11 -6.38 2.68
N MET A 4 1.43 -5.23 2.72
CA MET A 4 2.05 -3.93 2.36
C MET A 4 3.17 -3.56 3.32
N GLN A 5 2.97 -3.79 4.62
CA GLN A 5 3.97 -3.49 5.64
C GLN A 5 5.23 -4.36 5.47
N CYS A 6 5.05 -5.65 5.17
CA CYS A 6 6.15 -6.56 4.88
C CYS A 6 6.93 -6.11 3.62
N ALA A 7 6.22 -5.72 2.55
CA ALA A 7 6.84 -5.19 1.34
C ALA A 7 7.69 -3.95 1.60
N VAL A 8 7.17 -2.99 2.39
CA VAL A 8 7.92 -1.78 2.79
C VAL A 8 9.17 -2.13 3.59
N VAL A 9 9.06 -3.07 4.53
CA VAL A 9 10.20 -3.53 5.34
C VAL A 9 11.26 -4.21 4.47
N GLU A 10 10.85 -5.07 3.54
CA GLU A 10 11.75 -5.74 2.61
C GLU A 10 12.48 -4.74 1.70
N PHE A 11 11.74 -3.83 1.07
CA PHE A 11 12.30 -2.78 0.22
C PHE A 11 13.30 -1.89 0.98
N ALA A 12 12.99 -1.52 2.23
CA ALA A 12 13.93 -0.77 3.05
C ALA A 12 15.25 -1.53 3.29
N ARG A 13 15.21 -2.85 3.46
CA ARG A 13 16.42 -3.65 3.71
C ARG A 13 17.24 -3.80 2.44
N ASN A 14 16.60 -4.19 1.35
CA ASN A 14 17.28 -4.67 0.16
C ASN A 14 17.55 -3.58 -0.87
N VAL A 15 16.72 -2.54 -0.94
CA VAL A 15 16.90 -1.42 -1.88
C VAL A 15 17.56 -0.23 -1.19
N LEU A 16 17.11 0.13 0.01
CA LEU A 16 17.63 1.29 0.74
C LEU A 16 18.81 0.98 1.67
N GLY A 17 19.18 -0.30 1.84
CA GLY A 17 20.26 -0.72 2.74
C GLY A 17 20.00 -0.43 4.22
N LEU A 18 18.74 -0.18 4.62
CA LEU A 18 18.36 0.08 6.01
C LEU A 18 18.28 -1.24 6.78
N ASN A 19 19.45 -1.81 7.05
CA ASN A 19 19.59 -3.06 7.76
C ASN A 19 18.83 -3.04 9.10
N ARG A 20 18.12 -4.13 9.38
CA ARG A 20 17.24 -4.27 10.57
C ARG A 20 16.03 -3.33 10.58
N SER A 21 15.68 -2.67 9.48
CA SER A 21 14.38 -1.98 9.37
C SER A 21 13.23 -2.95 9.64
N ASN A 22 12.19 -2.46 10.30
CA ASN A 22 11.04 -3.28 10.66
C ASN A 22 9.83 -2.41 11.01
N SER A 23 8.69 -3.05 11.26
CA SER A 23 7.59 -2.46 12.02
C SER A 23 7.97 -2.34 13.50
N SER A 24 7.62 -1.22 14.13
CA SER A 24 7.73 -1.07 15.58
C SER A 24 6.80 -2.02 16.34
N GLU A 25 5.80 -2.60 15.68
CA GLU A 25 4.97 -3.69 16.22
C GLU A 25 5.79 -4.94 16.56
N PHE A 26 6.66 -5.36 15.63
CA PHE A 26 7.43 -6.60 15.75
C PHE A 26 8.81 -6.38 16.34
N ALA A 27 9.43 -5.22 16.09
CA ALA A 27 10.74 -4.88 16.64
C ALA A 27 10.72 -3.47 17.24
N PRO A 28 10.18 -3.27 18.45
CA PRO A 28 10.04 -1.96 19.09
C PRO A 28 11.35 -1.17 19.26
N ARG A 29 12.50 -1.87 19.23
CA ARG A 29 13.85 -1.30 19.38
C ARG A 29 14.59 -1.13 18.04
N THR A 30 13.94 -1.33 16.90
CA THR A 30 14.59 -1.09 15.60
C THR A 30 15.03 0.37 15.49
N LYS A 31 16.23 0.59 14.93
CA LYS A 31 16.71 1.93 14.58
C LYS A 31 16.00 2.50 13.35
N HIS A 32 15.35 1.64 12.56
CA HIS A 32 14.68 2.01 11.31
C HIS A 32 13.21 1.57 11.31
N PRO A 33 12.33 2.22 12.10
CA PRO A 33 10.89 1.90 12.15
C PRO A 33 10.18 2.47 10.93
N VAL A 34 10.25 1.76 9.79
CA VAL A 34 9.63 2.18 8.53
C VAL A 34 8.12 2.00 8.54
N ILE A 35 7.61 1.12 9.40
CA ILE A 35 6.21 1.01 9.77
C ILE A 35 6.11 1.32 11.28
N ASP A 36 5.25 2.25 11.67
CA ASP A 36 5.18 2.74 13.05
C ASP A 36 3.80 3.31 13.39
N LEU A 37 3.52 3.50 14.68
CA LEU A 37 2.39 4.31 15.12
C LEU A 37 2.64 5.78 14.78
N LEU A 38 1.57 6.53 14.47
CA LEU A 38 1.68 7.97 14.30
C LEU A 38 2.20 8.62 15.60
N PRO A 39 3.00 9.70 15.53
CA PRO A 39 3.58 10.33 16.72
C PRO A 39 2.57 10.68 17.81
N GLU A 40 1.39 11.17 17.40
CA GLU A 40 0.27 11.53 18.27
C GLU A 40 -0.30 10.29 19.01
N GLN A 41 -0.30 9.15 18.33
CA GLN A 41 -0.83 7.88 18.84
C GLN A 41 0.10 7.22 19.87
N LYS A 42 1.41 7.48 19.83
CA LYS A 42 2.38 6.91 20.77
C LYS A 42 2.15 7.34 22.22
N LYS A 43 1.50 8.49 22.43
CA LYS A 43 1.16 9.01 23.77
C LYS A 43 -0.11 8.36 24.33
N LEU A 44 -0.89 7.65 23.52
CA LEU A 44 -2.14 7.01 23.94
C LEU A 44 -1.85 5.69 24.67
N ARG A 45 -2.07 5.66 25.99
CA ARG A 45 -1.89 4.46 26.83
C ARG A 45 -2.94 3.37 26.61
N LYS A 46 -4.13 3.69 26.06
CA LYS A 46 -5.22 2.73 25.86
C LYS A 46 -5.11 2.06 24.48
N LYS A 47 -4.93 0.73 24.47
CA LYS A 47 -5.03 -0.11 23.26
C LYS A 47 -6.45 0.01 22.70
N GLY A 48 -6.64 0.80 21.64
CA GLY A 48 -7.94 1.04 21.00
C GLY A 48 -8.02 2.38 20.28
N GLY A 49 -7.48 3.45 20.87
CA GLY A 49 -7.54 4.81 20.33
C GLY A 49 -6.70 5.06 19.06
N THR A 50 -5.94 4.06 18.62
CA THR A 50 -5.06 4.14 17.45
C THR A 50 -5.58 3.33 16.25
N MET A 51 -6.67 2.58 16.43
CA MET A 51 -7.22 1.73 15.38
C MET A 51 -7.91 2.57 14.31
N ARG A 52 -7.44 2.45 13.06
CA ARG A 52 -8.22 2.85 11.90
C ARG A 52 -9.19 1.74 11.57
N LEU A 53 -10.47 2.09 11.56
CA LEU A 53 -11.57 1.15 11.39
C LEU A 53 -12.62 1.72 10.43
N GLY A 54 -13.16 0.84 9.59
CA GLY A 54 -14.29 1.18 8.73
C GLY A 54 -13.87 1.73 7.37
N ALA A 55 -14.85 2.24 6.62
CA ALA A 55 -14.64 2.79 5.29
C ALA A 55 -14.01 4.19 5.40
N GLN A 56 -12.91 4.41 4.69
CA GLN A 56 -12.20 5.68 4.67
C GLN A 56 -11.82 6.04 3.24
N PRO A 57 -11.76 7.34 2.89
CA PRO A 57 -11.37 7.79 1.57
C PRO A 57 -9.87 7.52 1.31
N CYS A 58 -9.55 7.21 0.07
CA CYS A 58 -8.18 7.07 -0.44
C CYS A 58 -8.10 7.81 -1.78
N HIS A 59 -7.14 8.74 -1.87
CA HIS A 59 -6.79 9.49 -3.05
C HIS A 59 -5.73 8.72 -3.86
N ILE A 60 -6.10 8.29 -5.06
CA ILE A 60 -5.28 7.51 -5.97
C ILE A 60 -4.47 8.46 -6.86
N GLN A 61 -3.17 8.21 -6.93
CA GLN A 61 -2.23 9.02 -7.71
C GLN A 61 -2.49 8.83 -9.22
N PRO A 62 -2.80 9.89 -9.98
CA PRO A 62 -2.93 9.80 -11.44
C PRO A 62 -1.65 9.21 -12.08
N GLY A 63 -1.84 8.35 -13.08
CA GLY A 63 -0.75 7.66 -13.78
C GLY A 63 -0.21 6.40 -13.09
N SER A 64 -0.59 6.14 -11.83
CA SER A 64 -0.22 4.91 -11.10
C SER A 64 -0.93 3.65 -11.65
N LEU A 65 -0.43 2.47 -11.28
CA LEU A 65 -1.12 1.22 -11.56
C LEU A 65 -2.49 1.18 -10.85
N ALA A 66 -2.57 1.69 -9.61
CA ALA A 66 -3.84 1.84 -8.91
C ALA A 66 -4.84 2.68 -9.72
N TYR A 67 -4.42 3.80 -10.32
CA TYR A 67 -5.31 4.63 -11.14
C TYR A 67 -5.84 3.87 -12.35
N LYS A 68 -4.97 3.12 -13.04
CA LYS A 68 -5.37 2.27 -14.17
C LYS A 68 -6.40 1.21 -13.77
N ILE A 69 -6.29 0.64 -12.56
CA ILE A 69 -7.21 -0.39 -12.07
C ILE A 69 -8.55 0.19 -11.60
N TYR A 70 -8.52 1.32 -10.91
CA TYR A 70 -9.73 1.91 -10.31
C TYR A 70 -10.47 2.87 -11.24
N GLY A 71 -9.78 3.51 -12.19
CA GLY A 71 -10.33 4.48 -13.14
C GLY A 71 -10.80 5.79 -12.51
N LYS A 72 -10.37 6.10 -11.28
CA LYS A 72 -10.79 7.32 -10.54
C LYS A 72 -9.79 7.72 -9.46
N GLU A 73 -9.76 9.01 -9.15
CA GLU A 73 -8.87 9.60 -8.15
C GLU A 73 -9.33 9.40 -6.72
N LEU A 74 -10.64 9.35 -6.46
CA LEU A 74 -11.15 9.18 -5.09
C LEU A 74 -11.91 7.87 -4.93
N ILE A 75 -11.40 7.01 -4.06
CA ILE A 75 -12.02 5.73 -3.69
C ILE A 75 -12.33 5.71 -2.19
N SER A 76 -13.12 4.73 -1.76
CA SER A 76 -13.42 4.51 -0.33
C SER A 76 -13.18 3.04 0.00
N GLU A 77 -12.26 2.74 0.90
CA GLU A 77 -11.82 1.38 1.21
C GLU A 77 -11.90 1.08 2.72
N ARG A 78 -11.96 -0.20 3.09
CA ARG A 78 -12.16 -0.59 4.50
C ARG A 78 -10.84 -0.88 5.20
N HIS A 79 -10.63 -0.24 6.34
CA HIS A 79 -9.44 -0.38 7.16
C HIS A 79 -9.72 -1.13 8.46
N ARG A 80 -8.70 -1.85 8.95
CA ARG A 80 -8.66 -2.46 10.28
C ARG A 80 -7.21 -2.67 10.71
N HIS A 81 -6.50 -1.57 10.96
CA HIS A 81 -5.09 -1.60 11.33
C HIS A 81 -4.72 -0.42 12.23
N ARG A 82 -3.49 -0.42 12.77
CA ARG A 82 -2.99 0.61 13.70
C ARG A 82 -1.70 1.27 13.26
N TYR A 83 -0.80 0.48 12.67
CA TYR A 83 0.52 0.91 12.28
C TYR A 83 0.52 1.40 10.85
N GLU A 84 1.26 2.46 10.59
CA GLU A 84 1.29 3.18 9.33
C GLU A 84 2.69 3.25 8.76
N PHE A 85 2.79 3.56 7.46
CA PHE A 85 4.08 3.96 6.89
C PHE A 85 4.62 5.20 7.60
N ASN A 86 5.88 5.15 8.02
CA ASN A 86 6.52 6.27 8.69
C ASN A 86 7.03 7.29 7.66
N ASN A 87 6.33 8.42 7.55
CA ASN A 87 6.64 9.49 6.59
C ASN A 87 8.07 10.04 6.65
N LYS A 88 8.82 9.83 7.74
CA LYS A 88 10.25 10.17 7.79
C LYS A 88 11.03 9.51 6.64
N TYR A 89 10.59 8.33 6.17
CA TYR A 89 11.23 7.58 5.10
C TYR A 89 10.62 7.85 3.72
N ARG A 90 9.56 8.65 3.62
CA ARG A 90 8.78 8.79 2.38
C ARG A 90 9.65 9.16 1.18
N LYS A 91 10.42 10.25 1.33
CA LYS A 91 11.30 10.76 0.28
C LYS A 91 12.38 9.76 -0.15
N SER A 92 12.93 8.99 0.78
CA SER A 92 13.96 8.00 0.42
C SER A 92 13.38 6.84 -0.39
N PHE A 93 12.16 6.40 -0.07
CA PHE A 93 11.46 5.36 -0.84
C PHE A 93 11.04 5.85 -2.23
N GLU A 94 10.48 7.06 -2.33
CA GLU A 94 10.18 7.74 -3.60
C GLU A 94 11.42 7.84 -4.48
N ASN A 95 12.52 8.36 -3.94
CA ASN A 95 13.78 8.51 -4.68
C ASN A 95 14.39 7.18 -5.14
N ALA A 96 14.08 6.08 -4.46
CA ALA A 96 14.52 4.74 -4.82
C ALA A 96 13.54 4.01 -5.76
N GLY A 97 12.50 4.70 -6.24
CA GLY A 97 11.59 4.19 -7.26
C GLY A 97 10.29 3.57 -6.74
N MET A 98 10.03 3.57 -5.43
CA MET A 98 8.70 3.18 -4.93
C MET A 98 7.69 4.29 -5.21
N VAL A 99 6.56 3.92 -5.80
CA VAL A 99 5.45 4.85 -6.04
C VAL A 99 4.39 4.68 -4.96
N PHE A 100 3.92 5.78 -4.39
CA PHE A 100 2.77 5.78 -3.48
C PHE A 100 1.48 5.96 -4.26
N GLY A 101 0.96 4.85 -4.79
CA GLY A 101 -0.22 4.84 -5.67
C GLY A 101 -1.52 5.30 -5.02
N GLY A 102 -1.57 5.34 -3.69
CA GLY A 102 -2.76 5.76 -2.94
C GLY A 102 -2.39 6.39 -1.59
N LEU A 103 -3.04 7.48 -1.25
CA LEU A 103 -2.81 8.26 -0.04
C LEU A 103 -4.14 8.60 0.66
N SER A 104 -4.12 8.96 1.94
CA SER A 104 -5.27 9.66 2.54
C SER A 104 -5.51 11.00 1.82
N PRO A 105 -6.72 11.60 1.88
CA PRO A 105 -7.01 12.86 1.20
C PRO A 105 -6.17 14.06 1.65
N ASP A 106 -5.64 14.03 2.88
CA ASP A 106 -4.69 15.04 3.39
C ASP A 106 -3.22 14.72 3.02
N HIS A 107 -3.02 13.66 2.23
CA HIS A 107 -1.75 13.14 1.72
C HIS A 107 -0.78 12.66 2.82
N LYS A 108 -1.23 12.55 4.07
CA LYS A 108 -0.39 12.18 5.21
C LYS A 108 -0.21 10.68 5.37
N LEU A 109 -1.18 9.86 5.00
CA LEU A 109 -1.10 8.41 5.18
C LEU A 109 -0.86 7.75 3.83
N VAL A 110 0.04 6.77 3.80
CA VAL A 110 0.27 5.94 2.63
C VAL A 110 -0.67 4.75 2.69
N GLU A 111 -1.57 4.68 1.72
CA GLU A 111 -2.59 3.62 1.64
C GLU A 111 -2.21 2.52 0.65
N MET A 112 -1.41 2.87 -0.38
CA MET A 112 -0.94 1.92 -1.39
C MET A 112 0.50 2.22 -1.82
N VAL A 113 1.26 1.16 -2.07
CA VAL A 113 2.63 1.20 -2.59
C VAL A 113 2.74 0.36 -3.86
N GLU A 114 3.58 0.80 -4.79
CA GLU A 114 3.81 0.18 -6.08
C GLU A 114 5.30 0.15 -6.41
N ILE A 115 5.73 -0.84 -7.19
CA ILE A 115 7.08 -0.93 -7.76
C ILE A 115 6.91 -0.93 -9.29
N PRO A 116 7.12 0.22 -9.97
CA PRO A 116 6.85 0.35 -11.41
C PRO A 116 7.64 -0.61 -12.30
N ASP A 117 8.87 -0.97 -11.89
CA ASP A 117 9.76 -1.86 -12.64
C ASP A 117 9.35 -3.35 -12.55
N HIS A 118 8.31 -3.67 -11.76
CA HIS A 118 7.80 -5.03 -11.62
C HIS A 118 6.57 -5.28 -12.53
N PRO A 119 6.44 -6.45 -13.19
CA PRO A 119 5.31 -6.78 -14.06
C PRO A 119 3.94 -6.68 -13.42
N TRP A 120 3.85 -6.85 -12.09
CA TRP A 120 2.67 -6.53 -11.29
C TRP A 120 3.05 -6.39 -9.81
N PHE A 121 3.05 -5.18 -9.25
CA PHE A 121 3.31 -5.01 -7.81
C PHE A 121 2.42 -3.92 -7.22
N ILE A 122 1.54 -4.33 -6.31
CA ILE A 122 0.70 -3.41 -5.54
C ILE A 122 0.51 -3.96 -4.13
N GLY A 123 0.87 -3.14 -3.14
CA GLY A 123 0.55 -3.39 -1.73
C GLY A 123 -0.45 -2.35 -1.26
N CYS A 124 -1.47 -2.76 -0.51
CA CYS A 124 -2.43 -1.82 0.08
C CYS A 124 -2.58 -2.04 1.59
N GLN A 125 -2.92 -0.97 2.32
CA GLN A 125 -3.17 -1.02 3.76
C GLN A 125 -4.59 -1.47 4.10
N PHE A 126 -5.58 -1.08 3.29
CA PHE A 126 -6.96 -1.53 3.44
C PHE A 126 -7.16 -3.03 3.17
N HIS A 127 -8.42 -3.44 3.24
CA HIS A 127 -8.90 -4.81 3.09
C HIS A 127 -9.87 -4.91 1.89
N PRO A 128 -9.32 -5.08 0.66
CA PRO A 128 -10.10 -5.24 -0.57
C PRO A 128 -11.16 -6.36 -0.48
N GLU A 129 -10.85 -7.41 0.27
CA GLU A 129 -11.70 -8.58 0.48
C GLU A 129 -13.05 -8.22 1.10
N LEU A 130 -13.12 -7.19 1.94
CA LEU A 130 -14.36 -6.81 2.62
C LEU A 130 -15.35 -6.11 1.68
N LYS A 131 -14.87 -5.62 0.53
CA LYS A 131 -15.69 -4.95 -0.49
C LYS A 131 -15.90 -5.78 -1.75
N SER A 132 -15.18 -6.89 -1.91
CA SER A 132 -15.43 -7.83 -2.99
C SER A 132 -16.81 -8.50 -2.83
N ARG A 133 -17.52 -8.70 -3.94
CA ARG A 133 -18.81 -9.42 -4.01
C ARG A 133 -18.77 -10.39 -5.18
N TYR A 134 -19.57 -11.45 -5.12
CA TYR A 134 -19.69 -12.41 -6.22
C TYR A 134 -20.03 -11.74 -7.56
N THR A 135 -21.04 -10.86 -7.57
CA THR A 135 -21.48 -10.13 -8.78
C THR A 135 -20.57 -8.97 -9.15
N LYS A 136 -19.69 -8.55 -8.25
CA LYS A 136 -18.78 -7.41 -8.44
C LYS A 136 -17.47 -7.67 -7.71
N PRO A 137 -16.57 -8.47 -8.31
CA PRO A 137 -15.25 -8.70 -7.75
C PRO A 137 -14.52 -7.38 -7.55
N HIS A 138 -13.73 -7.31 -6.48
CA HIS A 138 -12.96 -6.10 -6.21
C HIS A 138 -11.94 -5.84 -7.35
N PRO A 139 -11.77 -4.59 -7.83
CA PRO A 139 -10.92 -4.27 -8.98
C PRO A 139 -9.48 -4.80 -8.87
N LEU A 140 -8.84 -4.68 -7.70
CA LEU A 140 -7.49 -5.21 -7.48
C LEU A 140 -7.37 -6.72 -7.70
N PHE A 141 -8.41 -7.51 -7.35
CA PHE A 141 -8.37 -8.95 -7.54
C PHE A 141 -8.61 -9.33 -9.00
N ARG A 142 -9.60 -8.71 -9.66
CA ARG A 142 -9.84 -8.91 -11.10
C ARG A 142 -8.58 -8.57 -11.90
N ALA A 143 -7.96 -7.42 -11.60
CA ALA A 143 -6.78 -6.97 -12.32
C ALA A 143 -5.54 -7.83 -12.04
N PHE A 144 -5.38 -8.38 -10.83
CA PHE A 144 -4.30 -9.32 -10.54
C PHE A 144 -4.44 -10.64 -11.32
N VAL A 145 -5.66 -11.18 -11.41
CA VAL A 145 -5.93 -12.39 -12.22
C VAL A 145 -5.64 -12.11 -13.69
N HIS A 146 -6.09 -10.97 -14.22
CA HIS A 146 -5.78 -10.55 -15.58
C HIS A 146 -4.27 -10.42 -15.82
N ALA A 147 -3.53 -9.76 -14.92
CA ALA A 147 -2.08 -9.63 -15.02
C ALA A 147 -1.37 -10.98 -14.98
N SER A 148 -1.88 -11.94 -14.20
CA SER A 148 -1.36 -13.31 -14.15
C SER A 148 -1.56 -14.05 -15.48
N LEU A 149 -2.72 -13.88 -16.14
CA LEU A 149 -2.99 -14.47 -17.46
C LEU A 149 -2.07 -13.87 -18.53
N VAL A 150 -1.99 -12.54 -18.60
CA VAL A 150 -1.09 -11.83 -19.53
C VAL A 150 0.36 -12.28 -19.37
N HIS A 151 0.81 -12.45 -18.12
CA HIS A 151 2.16 -12.95 -17.84
C HIS A 151 2.35 -14.40 -18.31
N SER A 152 1.36 -15.27 -18.08
CA SER A 152 1.39 -16.68 -18.52
C SER A 152 1.48 -16.81 -20.04
N ASP A 153 0.81 -15.91 -20.77
CA ASP A 153 0.75 -15.94 -22.24
C ASP A 153 1.98 -15.31 -22.91
N GLY A 154 2.97 -14.84 -22.13
CA GLY A 154 4.17 -14.19 -22.65
C GLY A 154 3.93 -12.82 -23.29
N MET A 155 2.73 -12.25 -23.10
CA MET A 155 2.41 -10.93 -23.61
C MET A 155 3.05 -9.87 -22.71
N THR A 156 4.01 -9.10 -23.23
CA THR A 156 4.42 -7.84 -22.61
C THR A 156 3.25 -6.87 -22.63
N ARG A 157 2.99 -6.15 -21.53
CA ARG A 157 1.83 -5.23 -21.39
C ARG A 157 1.65 -4.37 -22.65
N GLY A 158 0.72 -4.78 -23.52
CA GLY A 158 0.11 -3.89 -24.51
C GLY A 158 -0.67 -2.80 -23.76
N SER A 159 -0.78 -1.61 -24.36
CA SER A 159 -1.56 -0.50 -23.82
C SER A 159 -2.90 -1.00 -23.29
N ALA A 160 -3.13 -0.80 -21.99
CA ALA A 160 -4.25 -1.33 -21.24
C ALA A 160 -5.58 -0.58 -21.53
N ASP A 161 -5.85 -0.31 -22.80
CA ASP A 161 -7.05 0.37 -23.28
C ASP A 161 -8.22 -0.61 -23.56
N GLU A 162 -8.11 -1.88 -23.16
CA GLU A 162 -9.11 -2.93 -23.45
C GLU A 162 -9.74 -3.62 -22.21
N VAL A 163 -9.88 -2.96 -21.05
CA VAL A 163 -10.54 -3.55 -19.86
C VAL A 163 -11.67 -2.72 -19.27
#